data_AF-W7B3S7-F1
#
_entry.id   AF-W7B3S7-F1
#
_cell.length_a   1.000
_cell.length_b   1.000
_cell.length_c   1.000
_cell.angle_alpha   90.00
_cell.angle_beta   90.00
_cell.angle_gamma   90.00
#
_symmetry.space_group_name_H-M   'P 1'
#
loop_
_entity.id
_entity.type
_entity.pdbx_description
1 polymer ?
#
loop_
_entity_poly.entity_id
_entity_poly.type
_entity_poly.pdbx_seq_one_letter_code
_entity_poly.pdbx_strand_id
1 'polypeptide(L)'
;MVTQNIDGLHEAAGSKSVVDFHGSLYHCYCTKCGQTVPIETYLKSDSHQNCGGRVRPDVVLYGEGIAADAIQNAIQALQTADLVIIAGTSFKVSPFCNLIDYRNPKASVFAVNKENIFLPFPHTMIKADALQVFKKL
;
A
#
# COMPACT_ATOMS: atom_id res chain seq x y z
N MET A 1 3.15 -8.67 -0.03
CA MET A 1 3.30 -7.39 -0.72
C MET A 1 2.65 -6.33 0.16
N VAL A 2 3.32 -5.21 0.42
CA VAL A 2 2.73 -4.07 1.13
C VAL A 2 2.88 -2.87 0.21
N THR A 3 1.76 -2.26 -0.19
CA THR A 3 1.75 -1.21 -1.22
C THR A 3 1.12 0.08 -0.70
N GLN A 4 1.64 1.23 -1.17
CA GLN A 4 1.03 2.54 -0.98
C GLN A 4 0.05 2.87 -2.11
N ASN A 5 0.08 2.09 -3.19
CA ASN A 5 -0.77 2.33 -4.35
C ASN A 5 -2.18 1.83 -4.07
N ILE A 6 -3.14 2.45 -4.76
CA ILE A 6 -4.58 2.19 -4.64
C ILE A 6 -5.15 1.56 -5.93
N ASP A 7 -4.26 1.14 -6.84
CA ASP A 7 -4.55 0.78 -8.23
C ASP A 7 -4.87 -0.71 -8.45
N GLY A 8 -4.74 -1.56 -7.42
CA GLY A 8 -5.04 -2.99 -7.50
C GLY A 8 -4.15 -3.77 -8.48
N LEU A 9 -3.04 -3.21 -8.96
CA LEU A 9 -2.22 -3.84 -9.99
C LEU A 9 -1.49 -5.09 -9.46
N HIS A 10 -1.22 -5.17 -8.16
CA HIS A 10 -0.56 -6.33 -7.58
C HIS A 10 -1.45 -7.57 -7.59
N GLU A 11 -2.73 -7.41 -7.24
CA GLU A 11 -3.76 -8.44 -7.32
C GLU A 11 -4.02 -8.83 -8.77
N ALA A 12 -4.15 -7.84 -9.67
CA ALA A 12 -4.33 -8.09 -11.10
C ALA A 12 -3.15 -8.87 -11.71
N ALA A 13 -1.94 -8.67 -11.20
CA ALA A 13 -0.75 -9.44 -11.57
C ALA A 13 -0.66 -10.83 -10.89
N GLY A 14 -1.63 -11.20 -10.05
CA GLY A 14 -1.72 -12.51 -9.39
C GLY A 14 -1.06 -12.60 -8.01
N SER A 15 -0.70 -11.48 -7.39
CA SER A 15 -0.19 -11.48 -6.02
C SER A 15 -1.27 -11.94 -5.05
N LYS A 16 -0.98 -12.96 -4.23
CA LYS A 16 -1.98 -13.57 -3.33
C LYS A 16 -2.10 -12.92 -1.96
N SER A 17 -1.09 -12.17 -1.54
CA SER A 17 -1.02 -11.56 -0.21
C SER A 17 -0.56 -10.12 -0.35
N VAL A 18 -1.53 -9.24 -0.50
CA VAL A 18 -1.35 -7.80 -0.68
C VAL A 18 -1.96 -7.08 0.52
N VAL A 19 -1.24 -6.10 1.03
CA VAL A 19 -1.72 -5.15 2.03
C VAL A 19 -1.82 -3.79 1.34
N ASP A 20 -3.05 -3.37 1.06
CA ASP A 20 -3.38 -2.06 0.52
C ASP A 20 -3.30 -1.00 1.62
N PHE A 21 -2.10 -0.48 1.86
CA PHE A 21 -1.85 0.37 3.02
C PHE A 21 -2.62 1.70 2.97
N HIS A 22 -2.91 2.21 1.77
CA HIS A 22 -3.74 3.40 1.57
C HIS A 22 -5.14 3.08 1.04
N GLY A 23 -5.57 1.81 1.19
CA GLY A 23 -6.85 1.33 0.69
C GLY A 23 -6.88 1.15 -0.84
N SER A 24 -8.08 1.14 -1.42
CA SER A 24 -8.28 0.73 -2.82
C SER A 24 -9.32 1.58 -3.54
N LEU A 25 -9.07 1.87 -4.82
CA LEU A 25 -10.05 2.52 -5.70
C LEU A 25 -11.26 1.63 -6.00
N TYR A 26 -11.11 0.31 -5.87
CA TYR A 26 -12.11 -0.68 -6.27
C TYR A 26 -13.06 -1.09 -5.14
N HIS A 27 -12.71 -0.75 -3.90
CA HIS A 27 -13.58 -0.94 -2.74
C HIS A 27 -14.29 0.38 -2.44
N CYS A 28 -15.60 0.44 -2.68
CA CYS A 28 -16.40 1.63 -2.37
C CYS A 28 -17.36 1.35 -1.21
N TYR A 29 -17.69 2.38 -0.44
CA TYR A 29 -18.62 2.27 0.68
C TYR A 29 -19.42 3.55 0.88
N CYS A 30 -20.60 3.42 1.50
CA CYS A 30 -21.39 4.57 1.92
C CYS A 30 -20.87 5.14 3.25
N THR A 31 -20.54 6.43 3.29
CA THR A 31 -20.05 7.12 4.49
C THR A 31 -21.11 7.29 5.59
N LYS A 32 -22.39 7.08 5.27
CA LYS A 32 -23.50 7.19 6.22
C LYS A 32 -23.83 5.87 6.90
N CYS A 33 -23.91 4.78 6.15
CA CYS A 33 -24.36 3.48 6.67
C CYS A 33 -23.29 2.37 6.59
N GLY A 34 -22.10 2.64 6.06
CA GLY A 34 -20.99 1.70 5.98
C GLY A 34 -21.14 0.58 4.95
N GLN A 35 -22.26 0.51 4.23
CA GLN A 35 -22.51 -0.56 3.26
C GLN A 35 -21.51 -0.49 2.09
N THR A 36 -20.92 -1.63 1.74
CA THR A 36 -20.09 -1.77 0.53
C THR A 36 -20.94 -1.55 -0.72
N VAL A 37 -20.38 -0.81 -1.66
CA VAL A 37 -21.01 -0.44 -2.92
C VAL A 37 -20.11 -0.89 -4.08
N PRO A 38 -20.64 -1.54 -5.13
CA PRO A 38 -19.85 -1.86 -6.32
C PRO A 38 -19.33 -0.59 -7.00
N ILE A 39 -18.08 -0.62 -7.48
CA ILE A 39 -17.46 0.54 -8.14
C ILE A 39 -18.28 1.02 -9.34
N GLU A 40 -18.92 0.12 -10.10
CA GLU A 40 -19.75 0.46 -11.26
C GLU A 40 -20.98 1.28 -10.86
N THR A 41 -21.44 1.15 -9.61
CA THR A 41 -22.51 1.97 -9.05
C THR A 41 -21.97 3.35 -8.69
N TYR A 42 -20.82 3.41 -8.01
CA TYR A 42 -20.16 4.67 -7.64
C TYR A 42 -19.79 5.53 -8.85
N LEU A 43 -19.30 4.92 -9.93
CA LEU A 43 -18.96 5.61 -11.18
C LEU A 43 -20.14 6.31 -11.86
N LYS A 44 -21.36 5.87 -11.58
CA LYS A 44 -22.60 6.49 -12.09
C LYS A 44 -23.13 7.56 -11.14
N SER A 45 -23.05 7.29 -9.83
CA SER A 45 -23.48 8.23 -8.80
C SER A 45 -22.82 7.92 -7.46
N ASP A 46 -22.45 8.98 -6.78
CA ASP A 46 -21.92 9.00 -5.42
C ASP A 46 -23.04 9.11 -4.37
N SER A 47 -24.30 8.94 -4.75
CA SER A 47 -25.45 8.89 -3.85
C SER A 47 -25.89 7.45 -3.58
N HIS A 48 -25.93 7.08 -2.30
CA HIS A 48 -26.34 5.74 -1.89
C HIS A 48 -27.86 5.60 -1.89
N GLN A 49 -28.38 4.75 -2.77
CA GLN A 49 -29.83 4.62 -3.05
C GLN A 49 -30.67 4.30 -1.80
N ASN A 50 -30.14 3.52 -0.86
CA ASN A 50 -30.92 3.05 0.29
C ASN A 50 -31.03 4.08 1.43
N CYS A 51 -30.02 4.95 1.62
CA CYS A 51 -29.95 5.82 2.79
C CYS A 51 -29.69 7.30 2.47
N GLY A 52 -29.51 7.65 1.19
CA GLY A 52 -29.18 8.99 0.70
C GLY A 52 -27.79 9.49 1.12
N GLY A 53 -26.95 8.61 1.68
CA GLY A 53 -25.58 8.95 2.08
C GLY A 53 -24.64 9.07 0.88
N ARG A 54 -23.45 9.59 1.12
CA ARG A 54 -22.41 9.72 0.10
C ARG A 54 -21.62 8.43 -0.03
N VAL A 55 -21.35 7.99 -1.26
CA VAL A 55 -20.46 6.87 -1.56
C VAL A 55 -19.09 7.43 -1.92
N ARG A 56 -18.03 6.76 -1.46
CA ARG A 56 -16.66 7.05 -1.89
C ARG A 56 -15.84 5.76 -1.96
N PRO A 57 -14.72 5.77 -2.68
CA PRO A 57 -13.70 4.74 -2.56
C PRO A 57 -13.09 4.75 -1.16
N ASP A 58 -12.72 3.58 -0.69
CA ASP A 58 -11.97 3.33 0.53
C ASP A 58 -10.49 3.60 0.29
N VAL A 59 -10.19 4.85 -0.05
CA VAL A 59 -8.83 5.37 -0.19
C VAL A 59 -8.56 6.32 0.95
N VAL A 60 -7.35 6.25 1.50
CA VAL A 60 -6.93 7.16 2.58
C VAL A 60 -6.54 8.50 1.96
N LEU A 61 -7.24 9.56 2.36
CA LEU A 61 -6.89 10.93 2.00
C LEU A 61 -5.99 11.58 3.06
N TYR A 62 -5.36 12.70 2.70
CA TYR A 62 -4.59 13.48 3.67
C TYR A 62 -5.45 13.89 4.88
N GLY A 63 -4.94 13.60 6.07
CA GLY A 63 -5.63 13.85 7.33
C GLY A 63 -6.52 12.69 7.81
N GLU A 64 -6.69 11.64 7.00
CA GLU A 64 -7.39 10.42 7.43
C GLU A 64 -6.43 9.42 8.06
N GLY A 65 -6.97 8.61 8.98
CA GLY A 65 -6.22 7.52 9.59
C GLY A 65 -6.08 6.33 8.65
N ILE A 66 -4.97 5.61 8.78
CA ILE A 66 -4.77 4.31 8.14
C ILE A 66 -5.56 3.24 8.90
N ALA A 67 -6.17 2.30 8.18
CA ALA A 67 -6.88 1.18 8.80
C ALA A 67 -5.94 0.35 9.69
N ALA A 68 -6.41 0.00 10.89
CA ALA A 68 -5.57 -0.63 11.91
C ALA A 68 -5.08 -2.03 11.49
N ASP A 69 -5.91 -2.76 10.76
CA ASP A 69 -5.58 -4.07 10.18
C ASP A 69 -4.51 -3.95 9.09
N ALA A 70 -4.56 -2.93 8.23
CA ALA A 70 -3.51 -2.66 7.25
C ALA A 70 -2.15 -2.39 7.92
N ILE A 71 -2.14 -1.62 9.02
CA ILE A 71 -0.93 -1.39 9.82
C ILE A 71 -0.41 -2.71 10.42
N GLN A 72 -1.29 -3.46 11.09
CA GLN A 72 -0.91 -4.71 11.75
C GLN A 72 -0.38 -5.75 10.77
N ASN A 73 -1.05 -5.92 9.62
CA ASN A 73 -0.64 -6.86 8.58
C ASN A 73 0.69 -6.46 7.95
N ALA A 74 0.93 -5.16 7.73
CA ALA A 74 2.21 -4.67 7.23
C ALA A 74 3.36 -4.91 8.22
N ILE A 75 3.14 -4.61 9.50
CA ILE A 75 4.10 -4.87 10.57
C ILE A 75 4.43 -6.37 10.66
N GLN A 76 3.40 -7.22 10.67
CA GLN A 76 3.57 -8.67 10.72
C GLN A 76 4.42 -9.17 9.56
N ALA A 77 4.14 -8.72 8.33
CA ALA A 77 4.91 -9.10 7.15
C ALA A 77 6.39 -8.72 7.29
N LEU A 78 6.69 -7.51 7.78
CA LEU A 78 8.05 -7.03 8.00
C LEU A 78 8.80 -7.77 9.12
N GLN A 79 8.10 -8.14 10.20
CA GLN A 79 8.67 -8.90 11.31
C GLN A 79 9.01 -10.34 10.95
N THR A 80 8.29 -10.94 10.00
CA THR A 80 8.54 -12.32 9.56
C THR A 80 9.48 -12.43 8.36
N ALA A 81 9.74 -11.32 7.67
CA ALA A 81 10.61 -11.31 6.49
C ALA A 81 12.08 -11.59 6.85
N ASP A 82 12.78 -12.28 5.97
CA ASP A 82 14.24 -12.42 5.91
C ASP A 82 14.88 -11.50 4.86
N LEU A 83 14.06 -11.02 3.91
CA LEU A 83 14.41 -10.04 2.88
C LEU A 83 13.29 -9.01 2.73
N VAL A 84 13.67 -7.72 2.76
CA VAL A 84 12.78 -6.60 2.48
C VAL A 84 13.27 -5.87 1.23
N ILE A 85 12.39 -5.69 0.25
CA ILE A 85 12.66 -4.92 -0.96
C ILE A 85 11.73 -3.69 -0.97
N ILE A 86 12.32 -2.50 -0.90
CA ILE A 86 11.63 -1.23 -1.07
C ILE A 86 11.78 -0.83 -2.54
N ALA A 87 10.70 -0.78 -3.30
CA ALA A 87 10.76 -0.52 -4.74
C ALA A 87 9.84 0.63 -5.16
N GLY A 88 10.32 1.49 -6.06
CA GLY A 88 9.48 2.46 -6.78
C GLY A 88 8.82 3.52 -5.89
N THR A 89 9.46 3.94 -4.80
CA THR A 89 8.94 4.97 -3.89
C THR A 89 10.06 5.87 -3.39
N SER A 90 9.74 7.13 -3.09
CA SER A 90 10.68 8.04 -2.40
C SER A 90 10.90 7.63 -0.94
N PHE A 91 9.98 6.84 -0.38
CA PHE A 91 10.01 6.33 1.00
C PHE A 91 10.12 7.42 2.08
N LYS A 92 9.46 8.58 1.86
CA LYS A 92 9.50 9.74 2.77
C LYS A 92 8.19 9.99 3.53
N VAL A 93 7.09 9.37 3.10
CA VAL A 93 5.75 9.70 3.60
C VAL A 93 5.41 8.82 4.80
N SER A 94 5.15 9.47 5.93
CA SER A 94 4.65 8.84 7.16
C SER A 94 3.14 8.55 7.04
N PRO A 95 2.63 7.46 7.63
CA PRO A 95 3.33 6.50 8.49
C PRO A 95 4.03 5.35 7.74
N PHE A 96 3.88 5.25 6.42
CA PHE A 96 4.39 4.12 5.65
C PHE A 96 5.91 3.92 5.79
N CYS A 97 6.70 5.00 5.70
CA CYS A 97 8.15 4.90 5.83
C CYS A 97 8.61 4.38 7.21
N ASN A 98 7.82 4.63 8.25
CA ASN A 98 8.15 4.24 9.63
C ASN A 98 7.93 2.74 9.88
N LEU A 99 7.19 2.05 9.01
CA LEU A 99 6.98 0.61 9.12
C LEU A 99 8.30 -0.16 9.13
N ILE A 100 9.33 0.37 8.45
CA ILE A 100 10.64 -0.28 8.32
C ILE A 100 11.37 -0.46 9.66
N ASP A 101 10.99 0.30 10.68
CA ASP A 101 11.56 0.18 12.03
C ASP A 101 11.04 -1.08 12.74
N TYR A 102 9.93 -1.65 12.29
CA TYR A 102 9.38 -2.92 12.79
C TYR A 102 9.92 -4.16 12.06
N ARG A 103 10.80 -3.98 11.07
CA ARG A 103 11.36 -5.12 10.34
C ARG A 103 12.10 -6.07 11.28
N ASN A 104 12.17 -7.34 10.89
CA ASN A 104 13.12 -8.28 11.47
C ASN A 104 14.55 -7.68 11.37
N PRO A 105 15.27 -7.45 12.48
CA PRO A 105 16.60 -6.85 12.44
C PRO A 105 17.65 -7.68 11.67
N LYS A 106 17.37 -8.98 11.48
CA LYS A 106 18.22 -9.89 10.69
C LYS A 106 17.90 -9.87 9.20
N ALA A 107 16.80 -9.22 8.78
CA ALA A 107 16.43 -9.17 7.39
C ALA A 107 17.41 -8.33 6.57
N SER A 108 17.78 -8.82 5.40
CA SER A 108 18.47 -8.00 4.42
C SER A 108 17.52 -6.97 3.84
N VAL A 109 17.98 -5.74 3.64
CA VAL A 109 17.15 -4.66 3.09
C VAL A 109 17.74 -4.17 1.78
N PHE A 110 16.94 -4.20 0.73
CA PHE A 110 17.27 -3.68 -0.59
C PHE A 110 16.33 -2.53 -0.95
N ALA A 111 16.88 -1.48 -1.54
CA ALA A 111 16.13 -0.38 -2.10
C ALA A 111 16.36 -0.33 -3.61
N VAL A 112 15.30 -0.42 -4.40
CA VAL A 112 15.32 -0.37 -5.86
C VAL A 112 14.54 0.86 -6.33
N ASN A 113 15.25 1.93 -6.64
CA ASN A 113 14.61 3.18 -7.03
C ASN A 113 15.52 4.02 -7.94
N LYS A 114 14.92 4.91 -8.73
CA LYS A 114 15.68 5.83 -9.62
C LYS A 114 16.48 6.87 -8.83
N GLU A 115 16.01 7.18 -7.62
CA GLU A 115 16.65 8.11 -6.69
C GLU A 115 17.09 7.37 -5.42
N ASN A 116 18.08 7.94 -4.72
CA ASN A 116 18.56 7.35 -3.48
C ASN A 116 17.49 7.40 -2.39
N ILE A 117 17.32 6.28 -1.70
CA ILE A 117 16.60 6.17 -0.45
C ILE A 117 17.65 6.10 0.65
N PHE A 118 17.51 6.90 1.70
CA PHE A 118 18.42 6.90 2.84
C PHE A 118 17.71 6.28 4.04
N LEU A 119 18.27 5.19 4.55
CA LEU A 119 17.77 4.50 5.73
C LEU A 119 18.81 4.61 6.86
N PRO A 120 18.40 4.71 8.13
CA PRO A 120 19.30 4.90 9.27
C PRO A 120 20.06 3.62 9.67
N PHE A 121 20.12 2.62 8.79
CA PHE A 121 20.77 1.33 9.01
C PHE A 121 21.34 0.77 7.69
N PRO A 122 22.26 -0.22 7.76
CA PRO A 122 22.85 -0.83 6.57
C PRO A 122 21.78 -1.42 5.65
N HIS A 123 21.87 -1.09 4.36
CA HIS A 123 21.00 -1.59 3.31
C HIS A 123 21.74 -1.53 1.97
N THR A 124 21.25 -2.27 0.97
CA THR A 124 21.78 -2.24 -0.39
C THR A 124 20.90 -1.37 -1.28
N MET A 125 21.48 -0.31 -1.85
CA MET A 125 20.80 0.55 -2.82
C MET A 125 21.12 0.10 -4.25
N ILE A 126 20.08 -0.21 -5.02
CA ILE A 126 20.13 -0.43 -6.47
C ILE A 126 19.48 0.77 -7.14
N LYS A 127 20.32 1.72 -7.57
CA LYS A 127 19.85 2.94 -8.23
C LYS A 127 19.54 2.67 -9.71
N ALA A 128 18.32 2.24 -10.00
CA ALA A 128 17.88 1.88 -11.34
C ALA A 128 16.36 1.95 -11.48
N ASP A 129 15.88 1.82 -12.71
CA ASP A 129 14.47 1.57 -12.98
C ASP A 129 14.08 0.15 -12.52
N ALA A 130 13.05 0.05 -11.67
CA ALA A 130 12.64 -1.21 -11.07
C ALA A 130 12.25 -2.27 -12.12
N LEU A 131 11.59 -1.86 -13.21
CA LEU A 131 11.21 -2.79 -14.28
C LEU A 131 12.45 -3.41 -14.93
N GLN A 132 13.51 -2.62 -15.14
CA GLN A 132 14.78 -3.11 -15.69
C GLN A 132 15.51 -4.06 -14.74
N VAL A 133 15.39 -3.85 -13.44
CA VAL A 133 15.98 -4.73 -12.42
C VAL A 133 15.23 -6.06 -12.38
N PHE A 134 13.90 -6.03 -12.23
CA PHE A 134 13.09 -7.24 -12.07
C PHE A 134 12.99 -8.07 -13.36
N LYS A 135 13.12 -7.47 -14.56
CA LYS A 135 13.17 -8.21 -15.82
C LYS A 135 14.39 -9.13 -15.98
N LYS A 136 15.43 -8.95 -15.16
CA LYS A 136 16.67 -9.73 -15.24
C LYS A 136 16.70 -10.92 -14.25
N LEU A 137 15.66 -11.06 -13.44
CA LEU A 137 15.47 -12.13 -12.47
C LEU A 137 14.51 -13.17 -13.05
#